data_AF-A0A1F9CVX5-F1
#
_entry.id   AF-A0A1F9CVX5-F1
#
_cell.length_a   1.000
_cell.length_b   1.000
_cell.length_c   1.000
_cell.angle_alpha   90.00
_cell.angle_beta   90.00
_cell.angle_gamma   90.00
#
_symmetry.space_group_name_H-M   'P 1'
#
loop_
_entity.id
_entity.type
_entity.pdbx_description
1 polymer ?
#
loop_
_entity_poly.entity_id
_entity_poly.type
_entity_poly.pdbx_seq_one_letter_code
_entity_poly.pdbx_strand_id
1 'polypeptide(L)'
;MEDLAKQLPKMTIKELRDIAKELGAEGVSGMKKEDLLEFIRKAKGITEIKPHKVAKKKAKKDLNIKELKKSIVSIKAKRAEALKNGDKRMATIYKRQISRLKKRTRKVVRPAQSAAGSGG
;
A
#
# COMPACT_ATOMS: atom_id res chain seq x y z
N MET A 1 10.60 -29.62 -2.29
CA MET A 1 9.36 -28.95 -2.76
C MET A 1 9.29 -27.51 -2.20
N GLU A 2 10.21 -26.62 -2.56
CA GLU A 2 10.19 -25.21 -2.12
C GLU A 2 10.03 -24.21 -3.27
N ASP A 3 10.23 -24.67 -4.51
CA ASP A 3 10.24 -23.81 -5.69
C ASP A 3 8.84 -23.40 -6.13
N LEU A 4 7.85 -24.30 -6.01
CA LEU A 4 6.48 -24.03 -6.40
C LEU A 4 5.88 -22.86 -5.61
N ALA A 5 6.07 -22.81 -4.28
CA ALA A 5 5.54 -21.74 -3.45
C ALA A 5 6.07 -20.35 -3.84
N LYS A 6 7.33 -20.29 -4.27
CA LYS A 6 8.01 -19.06 -4.74
C LYS A 6 7.67 -18.71 -6.20
N GLN A 7 7.34 -19.71 -7.03
CA GLN A 7 7.03 -19.55 -8.45
C GLN A 7 5.58 -19.15 -8.73
N LEU A 8 4.63 -19.67 -7.94
CA LEU A 8 3.19 -19.35 -8.06
C LEU A 8 2.91 -17.83 -8.18
N PRO A 9 3.43 -16.94 -7.31
CA PRO A 9 3.17 -15.50 -7.43
C PRO A 9 3.81 -14.85 -8.68
N LYS A 10 4.83 -15.47 -9.27
CA LYS A 10 5.51 -14.99 -10.50
C LYS A 10 4.79 -15.44 -11.78
N MET A 11 4.03 -16.53 -11.72
CA MET A 11 3.28 -17.06 -12.86
C MET A 11 2.17 -16.10 -13.32
N THR A 12 1.85 -16.21 -14.60
CA THR A 12 0.77 -15.49 -15.27
C THR A 12 -0.59 -16.09 -14.94
N ILE A 13 -1.67 -15.34 -15.16
CA ILE A 13 -3.04 -15.81 -14.84
C ILE A 13 -3.39 -17.07 -15.63
N LYS A 14 -2.89 -17.22 -16.87
CA LYS A 14 -3.14 -18.41 -17.70
C LYS A 14 -2.55 -19.66 -17.07
N GLU A 15 -1.28 -19.62 -16.71
CA GLU A 15 -0.58 -20.71 -16.02
C GLU A 15 -1.26 -21.08 -14.69
N LEU A 16 -1.72 -20.08 -13.93
CA LEU A 16 -2.48 -20.31 -12.70
C LEU A 16 -3.87 -20.92 -12.96
N ARG A 17 -4.49 -20.66 -14.11
CA ARG A 17 -5.76 -21.31 -14.49
C ARG A 17 -5.53 -22.75 -14.90
N ASP A 18 -4.46 -23.03 -15.63
CA ASP A 18 -4.14 -24.37 -16.11
C ASP A 18 -3.81 -25.29 -14.93
N ILE A 19 -2.96 -24.83 -14.01
CA ILE A 19 -2.66 -25.57 -12.76
C ILE A 19 -3.93 -25.74 -11.90
N ALA A 20 -4.81 -24.72 -11.83
CA ALA A 20 -6.05 -24.85 -11.08
C ALA A 20 -7.01 -25.88 -11.72
N LYS A 21 -7.10 -25.94 -13.05
CA LYS A 21 -7.88 -26.96 -13.77
C LYS A 21 -7.33 -28.37 -13.54
N GLU A 22 -6.01 -28.54 -13.61
CA GLU A 22 -5.35 -29.83 -13.32
C GLU A 22 -5.65 -30.31 -11.89
N LEU A 23 -5.84 -29.36 -10.96
CA LEU A 23 -6.21 -29.63 -9.56
C LEU A 23 -7.73 -29.74 -9.34
N GLY A 24 -8.55 -29.71 -10.39
CA GLY A 24 -10.00 -29.89 -10.31
C GLY A 24 -10.81 -28.63 -9.96
N ALA A 25 -10.27 -27.43 -10.19
CA ALA A 25 -11.05 -26.20 -10.02
C ALA A 25 -12.08 -26.02 -11.15
N GLU A 26 -13.35 -25.95 -10.79
CA GLU A 26 -14.42 -25.53 -11.69
C GLU A 26 -14.57 -24.00 -11.65
N GLY A 27 -14.84 -23.37 -12.80
CA GLY A 27 -15.08 -21.91 -12.86
C GLY A 27 -13.83 -21.01 -12.91
N VAL A 28 -12.65 -21.54 -13.25
CA VAL A 28 -11.38 -20.77 -13.29
C VAL A 28 -11.38 -19.53 -14.20
N SER A 29 -12.32 -19.45 -15.16
CA SER A 29 -12.42 -18.32 -16.09
C SER A 29 -12.82 -17.01 -15.37
N GLY A 30 -13.61 -17.11 -14.30
CA GLY A 30 -14.09 -15.97 -13.51
C GLY A 30 -13.24 -15.64 -12.27
N MET A 31 -12.29 -16.51 -11.91
CA MET A 31 -11.47 -16.32 -10.71
C MET A 31 -10.42 -15.22 -10.90
N LYS A 32 -10.22 -14.40 -9.86
CA LYS A 32 -9.14 -13.41 -9.83
C LYS A 32 -7.81 -14.12 -9.59
N LYS A 33 -6.71 -13.45 -9.94
CA LYS A 33 -5.35 -13.99 -9.75
C LYS A 33 -5.11 -14.44 -8.30
N GLU A 34 -5.66 -13.72 -7.33
CA GLU A 34 -5.53 -14.00 -5.90
C GLU A 34 -6.26 -15.31 -5.53
N ASP A 35 -7.50 -15.47 -5.99
CA ASP A 35 -8.32 -16.67 -5.75
C ASP A 35 -7.67 -17.94 -6.33
N LEU A 36 -7.11 -17.85 -7.54
CA LEU A 36 -6.39 -18.97 -8.18
C LEU A 36 -5.15 -19.39 -7.38
N LEU A 37 -4.39 -18.42 -6.85
CA LEU A 37 -3.22 -18.72 -6.03
C LEU A 37 -3.61 -19.40 -4.72
N GLU A 38 -4.70 -18.99 -4.09
CA GLU A 38 -5.21 -19.61 -2.86
C GLU A 38 -5.70 -21.04 -3.11
N PHE A 39 -6.44 -21.26 -4.20
CA PHE A 39 -6.88 -22.60 -4.59
C PHE A 39 -5.70 -23.54 -4.82
N ILE A 40 -4.71 -23.12 -5.61
CA ILE A 40 -3.53 -23.95 -5.91
C ILE A 40 -2.72 -24.24 -4.63
N ARG A 41 -2.56 -23.25 -3.75
CA ARG A 41 -1.87 -23.44 -2.46
C ARG A 41 -2.58 -24.45 -1.56
N LYS A 42 -3.92 -24.38 -1.51
CA LYS A 42 -4.76 -25.29 -0.73
C LYS A 42 -4.74 -26.70 -1.30
N ALA A 43 -4.88 -26.84 -2.62
CA ALA A 43 -4.89 -28.13 -3.31
C ALA A 43 -3.53 -28.84 -3.30
N LYS A 44 -2.41 -28.12 -3.27
CA LYS A 44 -1.05 -28.70 -3.16
C LYS A 44 -0.59 -28.96 -1.72
N GLY A 45 -1.46 -28.80 -0.72
CA GLY A 45 -1.18 -29.20 0.66
C GLY A 45 -0.07 -28.40 1.36
N ILE A 46 0.24 -27.18 0.91
CA ILE A 46 1.23 -26.32 1.56
C ILE A 46 0.55 -25.62 2.75
N THR A 47 0.45 -26.32 3.88
CA THR A 47 -0.15 -25.82 5.14
C THR A 47 0.74 -24.83 5.88
N GLU A 48 2.05 -24.81 5.60
CA GLU A 48 2.98 -23.87 6.24
C GLU A 48 3.86 -23.19 5.20
N ILE A 49 3.59 -21.91 4.96
CA ILE A 49 4.53 -20.81 5.19
C ILE A 49 3.68 -19.55 5.21
N LYS A 50 3.88 -18.77 6.28
CA LYS A 50 3.25 -17.48 6.62
C LYS A 50 2.70 -16.77 5.38
N PRO A 51 1.46 -16.22 5.45
CA PRO A 51 0.89 -15.49 4.33
C PRO A 51 1.94 -14.54 3.81
N HIS A 52 2.38 -14.74 2.56
CA HIS A 52 3.09 -13.71 1.82
C HIS A 52 2.30 -12.45 2.12
N LYS A 53 2.96 -11.48 2.77
CA LYS A 53 2.40 -10.15 2.98
C LYS A 53 2.13 -9.64 1.56
N VAL A 54 0.97 -10.01 1.00
CA VAL A 54 0.25 -9.22 0.03
C VAL A 54 0.28 -7.89 0.73
N ALA A 55 1.12 -7.00 0.21
CA ALA A 55 1.12 -5.62 0.62
C ALA A 55 -0.29 -5.17 0.24
N LYS A 56 -1.27 -5.43 1.12
CA LYS A 56 -2.62 -4.91 1.07
C LYS A 56 -2.36 -3.48 0.72
N LYS A 57 -2.69 -3.08 -0.52
CA LYS A 57 -2.53 -1.71 -1.04
C LYS A 57 -2.90 -0.84 0.14
N LYS A 58 -1.91 -0.23 0.81
CA LYS A 58 -2.07 0.22 2.21
C LYS A 58 -3.39 0.96 2.25
N ALA A 59 -4.42 0.30 2.77
CA ALA A 59 -5.77 0.85 2.83
C ALA A 59 -5.54 2.20 3.48
N LYS A 60 -5.76 3.28 2.70
CA LYS A 60 -5.15 4.60 2.89
C LYS A 60 -5.08 4.83 4.39
N LYS A 61 -3.92 4.57 5.03
CA LYS A 61 -3.85 4.47 6.49
C LYS A 61 -4.51 5.74 6.98
N ASP A 62 -5.63 5.61 7.69
CA ASP A 62 -6.39 6.76 8.18
C ASP A 62 -5.36 7.69 8.78
N LEU A 63 -5.16 8.83 8.10
CA LEU A 63 -3.99 9.67 8.32
C LEU A 63 -4.14 10.25 9.72
N ASN A 64 -3.56 9.56 10.70
CA ASN A 64 -3.74 9.94 12.09
C ASN A 64 -3.14 11.34 12.26
N ILE A 65 -3.98 12.31 12.63
CA ILE A 65 -3.59 13.71 12.81
C ILE A 65 -2.39 13.81 13.76
N LYS A 66 -2.32 12.94 14.78
CA LYS A 66 -1.19 12.87 15.73
C LYS A 66 0.11 12.51 15.01
N GLU A 67 0.10 11.54 14.10
CA GLU A 67 1.28 11.12 13.33
C GLU A 67 1.74 12.20 12.33
N LEU A 68 0.80 12.89 11.69
CA LEU A 68 1.10 14.02 10.80
C LEU A 68 1.78 15.16 11.57
N LYS A 69 1.26 15.50 12.77
CA LYS A 69 1.86 16.53 13.64
C LYS A 69 3.27 16.11 14.11
N LYS A 70 3.47 14.86 14.52
CA LYS A 70 4.80 14.32 14.87
C LYS A 70 5.80 14.47 13.71
N SER A 71 5.36 14.13 12.50
CA SER A 71 6.18 14.25 11.28
C SER A 71 6.51 15.71 10.94
N ILE A 72 5.63 16.67 11.24
CA ILE A 72 5.94 18.11 11.07
C ILE A 72 7.05 18.54 12.03
N VAL A 73 7.01 18.10 13.28
CA VAL A 73 8.04 18.45 14.29
C VAL A 73 9.40 17.89 13.87
N SER A 74 9.47 16.63 13.43
CA SER A 74 10.74 16.04 12.99
C SER A 74 11.34 16.74 11.77
N ILE A 75 10.53 17.10 10.77
CA ILE A 75 11.03 17.81 9.58
C ILE A 75 11.43 19.26 9.91
N LYS A 76 10.81 19.90 10.92
CA LYS A 76 11.26 21.22 11.41
C LYS A 76 12.67 21.14 12.00
N ALA A 77 12.96 20.11 12.81
CA ALA A 77 14.31 19.89 13.35
C ALA A 77 15.34 19.71 12.23
N LYS A 78 15.05 18.84 11.25
CA LYS A 78 15.90 18.64 10.06
C LYS A 78 16.11 19.91 9.23
N ARG A 79 15.09 20.78 9.15
CA ARG A 79 15.23 22.09 8.52
C ARG A 79 16.19 23.00 9.28
N ALA A 80 16.11 23.02 10.61
CA ALA A 80 17.01 23.82 11.43
C ALA A 80 18.46 23.33 11.30
N GLU A 81 18.68 22.01 11.31
CA GLU A 81 19.99 21.40 11.06
C GLU A 81 20.52 21.76 9.66
N ALA A 82 19.71 21.63 8.61
CA ALA A 82 20.11 22.01 7.26
C ALA A 82 20.44 23.51 7.13
N LEU A 83 19.76 24.38 7.88
CA LEU A 83 20.10 25.82 7.91
C LEU A 83 21.42 26.07 8.64
N LYS A 84 21.70 25.35 9.74
CA LYS A 84 22.98 25.42 10.45
C LYS A 84 24.14 24.94 9.56
N ASN A 85 23.91 23.89 8.78
CA ASN A 85 24.91 23.32 7.88
C ASN A 85 25.06 24.09 6.55
N GLY A 86 24.29 25.18 6.33
CA GLY A 86 24.34 25.95 5.08
C GLY A 86 23.67 25.27 3.88
N ASP A 87 23.02 24.12 4.07
CA ASP A 87 22.34 23.34 3.02
C ASP A 87 21.01 23.96 2.59
N LYS A 88 21.08 25.06 1.85
CA LYS A 88 19.91 25.80 1.33
C LYS A 88 18.95 24.91 0.52
N ARG A 89 19.49 23.93 -0.22
CA ARG A 89 18.70 22.95 -1.01
C ARG A 89 17.84 22.09 -0.09
N MET A 90 18.43 21.49 0.94
CA MET A 90 17.72 20.64 1.89
C MET A 90 16.74 21.45 2.74
N ALA A 91 17.13 22.65 3.19
CA ALA A 91 16.23 23.57 3.89
C ALA A 91 14.96 23.90 3.08
N THR A 92 15.10 24.06 1.75
CA THR A 92 13.98 24.31 0.83
C THR A 92 13.10 23.06 0.67
N ILE A 93 13.69 21.88 0.54
CA ILE A 93 12.96 20.61 0.48
C ILE A 93 12.14 20.41 1.77
N TYR A 94 12.76 20.59 2.93
CA TYR A 94 12.08 20.46 4.22
C TYR A 94 10.97 21.51 4.40
N LYS A 95 11.17 22.76 3.96
CA LYS A 95 10.10 23.79 3.92
C LYS A 95 8.89 23.31 3.11
N ARG A 96 9.12 22.76 1.91
CA ARG A 96 8.05 22.25 1.03
C ARG A 96 7.33 21.05 1.67
N GLN A 97 8.07 20.13 2.29
CA GLN A 97 7.51 18.97 2.99
C GLN A 97 6.63 19.40 4.17
N ILE A 98 7.09 20.35 5.00
CA ILE A 98 6.30 20.92 6.11
C ILE A 98 4.99 21.52 5.58
N SER A 99 5.03 22.32 4.51
CA SER A 99 3.83 22.89 3.91
C SER A 99 2.84 21.83 3.42
N ARG A 100 3.33 20.77 2.76
CA ARG A 100 2.50 19.65 2.31
C ARG A 100 1.85 18.91 3.48
N LEU A 101 2.60 18.64 4.55
CA LEU A 101 2.07 17.98 5.75
C LEU A 101 1.03 18.84 6.49
N LYS A 102 1.25 20.15 6.59
CA LYS A 102 0.25 21.09 7.12
C LYS A 102 -1.04 21.07 6.30
N LYS A 103 -0.93 21.09 4.95
CA LYS A 103 -2.08 20.97 4.05
C LYS A 103 -2.82 19.65 4.26
N ARG A 104 -2.12 18.51 4.37
CA ARG A 104 -2.72 17.20 4.67
C ARG A 104 -3.44 17.21 6.02
N THR A 105 -2.82 17.77 7.05
CA THR A 105 -3.42 17.88 8.39
C THR A 105 -4.73 18.68 8.34
N ARG A 106 -4.76 19.81 7.62
CA ARG A 106 -5.98 20.61 7.42
C ARG A 106 -7.08 19.86 6.67
N LYS A 107 -6.72 19.07 5.65
CA LYS A 107 -7.69 18.24 4.90
C LYS A 107 -8.28 17.10 5.73
N VAL A 108 -7.54 16.58 6.70
CA VAL A 108 -8.05 15.55 7.63
C VAL A 108 -8.94 16.17 8.71
N VAL A 109 -8.57 17.36 9.21
CA VAL A 109 -9.34 18.09 10.24
C VAL A 109 -10.60 18.75 9.68
N ARG A 110 -10.58 19.20 8.42
CA ARG A 110 -11.76 19.69 7.70
C ARG A 110 -12.34 18.52 6.91
N PRO A 111 -13.23 17.68 7.48
CA PRO A 111 -14.00 16.76 6.65
C PRO A 111 -14.70 17.60 5.58
N ALA A 112 -14.82 17.07 4.37
CA ALA A 112 -15.32 17.78 3.21
C ALA A 112 -16.79 18.24 3.40
N GLN A 113 -17.01 19.35 4.08
CA GLN A 113 -18.23 20.15 3.98
C GLN A 113 -18.12 20.98 2.71
N SER A 114 -18.37 20.38 1.52
CA SER A 114 -18.72 21.09 0.26
C SER A 114 -18.92 20.17 -0.97
N ALA A 115 -19.17 18.86 -0.82
CA ALA A 115 -19.53 18.00 -1.95
C ALA A 115 -21.05 17.73 -2.04
N ALA A 116 -21.86 18.57 -1.40
CA ALA A 116 -23.31 18.63 -1.54
C ALA A 116 -23.68 20.07 -1.97
N GLY A 117 -23.29 20.41 -3.19
CA GLY A 117 -23.81 21.56 -3.93
C GLY A 117 -24.72 21.02 -5.01
N SER A 118 -26.02 21.18 -4.78
CA SER A 118 -27.16 20.88 -5.63
C SER A 118 -26.90 21.05 -7.13
N GLY A 119 -27.31 20.04 -7.90
CA GLY A 119 -27.72 20.28 -9.27
C GLY A 119 -28.87 21.29 -9.28
N GLY A 120 -28.73 22.28 -10.16
CA GLY A 120 -29.73 23.26 -10.56
C GLY A 120 -29.42 23.61 -12.00
#